data_AF-A0A6N6PKY4-F1
#
_entry.id   AF-A0A6N6PKY4-F1
#
_cell.length_a   1.000
_cell.length_b   1.000
_cell.length_c   1.000
_cell.angle_alpha   90.00
_cell.angle_beta   90.00
_cell.angle_gamma   90.00
#
_symmetry.space_group_name_H-M   'P 1'
#
loop_
_entity.id
_entity.type
_entity.pdbx_description
1 polymer ?
#
loop_
_entity_poly.entity_id
_entity_poly.type
_entity_poly.pdbx_seq_one_letter_code
_entity_poly.pdbx_strand_id
1 'polypeptide(L)'
;MKPRRPPNVCPVCGEDVPPKARACPDCGACHESGWKLDEEPDYGALDLPDWAYEDDDEKIVRPLGRKPRAPGSRMGLWRWVAGGLIVWWLYWFTSYKMQWW
;
A
#
# COMPACT_ATOMS: atom_id res chain seq x y z
N MET A 1 8.46 12.60 13.07
CA MET A 1 9.13 11.35 12.62
C MET A 1 9.99 11.67 11.39
N LYS A 2 11.29 11.41 11.45
CA LYS A 2 12.22 11.66 10.33
C LYS A 2 11.89 10.66 9.21
N PRO A 3 11.65 11.08 7.96
CA PRO A 3 11.32 10.14 6.89
C PRO A 3 12.55 9.28 6.60
N ARG A 4 12.55 8.04 7.13
CA ARG A 4 13.53 7.03 6.73
C ARG A 4 13.12 6.48 5.36
N ARG A 5 14.11 6.17 4.53
CA ARG A 5 13.87 5.63 3.19
C ARG A 5 13.60 4.13 3.29
N PRO A 6 12.55 3.60 2.63
CA PRO A 6 12.32 2.17 2.61
C PRO A 6 13.49 1.45 1.91
N PRO A 7 13.87 0.24 2.36
CA PRO A 7 14.81 -0.60 1.62
C PRO A 7 14.24 -1.02 0.27
N ASN A 8 15.10 -1.46 -0.65
CA ASN A 8 14.65 -2.04 -1.92
C ASN A 8 14.10 -3.45 -1.73
N VAL A 9 14.66 -4.21 -0.79
CA VAL A 9 14.24 -5.58 -0.44
C VAL A 9 13.91 -5.63 1.04
N CYS A 10 12.80 -6.27 1.41
CA CYS A 10 12.36 -6.35 2.78
C CYS A 10 13.29 -7.27 3.59
N PRO A 11 13.94 -6.80 4.67
CA PRO A 11 14.82 -7.64 5.49
C PRO A 11 14.06 -8.71 6.31
N VAL A 12 12.73 -8.60 6.43
CA VAL A 12 11.91 -9.53 7.20
C VAL A 12 11.41 -10.71 6.37
N CYS A 13 11.03 -10.48 5.10
CA CYS A 13 10.48 -11.54 4.25
C CYS A 13 11.23 -11.76 2.93
N GLY A 14 12.17 -10.90 2.56
CA GLY A 14 12.96 -11.01 1.33
C GLY A 14 12.26 -10.49 0.05
N GLU A 15 11.02 -10.00 0.14
CA GLU A 15 10.28 -9.49 -1.02
C GLU A 15 10.70 -8.07 -1.41
N ASP A 16 10.57 -7.71 -2.69
CA ASP A 16 10.80 -6.35 -3.17
C ASP A 16 9.84 -5.34 -2.54
N VAL A 17 10.39 -4.23 -2.07
CA VAL A 17 9.65 -3.14 -1.42
C VAL A 17 9.56 -1.95 -2.39
N PRO A 18 8.35 -1.50 -2.75
CA PRO A 18 8.18 -0.36 -3.64
C PRO A 18 8.80 0.93 -3.09
N PRO A 19 9.35 1.80 -3.95
CA PRO A 19 9.86 3.09 -3.52
C PRO A 19 8.74 3.92 -2.86
N LYS A 20 9.06 4.55 -1.72
CA LYS A 20 8.12 5.32 -0.85
C LYS A 20 7.07 4.48 -0.11
N ALA A 21 7.21 3.16 -0.05
CA ALA A 21 6.38 2.33 0.82
C ALA A 21 6.55 2.74 2.30
N ARG A 22 5.44 2.80 3.04
CA ARG A 22 5.45 3.04 4.51
C ARG A 22 5.67 1.76 5.31
N ALA A 23 5.35 0.62 4.71
CA ALA A 23 5.53 -0.72 5.24
C ALA A 23 5.62 -1.71 4.06
N CYS A 24 6.19 -2.89 4.29
CA CYS A 24 6.24 -3.98 3.32
C CYS A 24 4.81 -4.42 2.98
N PRO A 25 4.44 -4.49 1.70
CA PRO A 25 3.09 -4.89 1.30
C PRO A 25 2.78 -6.35 1.62
N ASP A 26 3.81 -7.20 1.73
CA ASP A 26 3.67 -8.63 1.92
C ASP A 26 3.54 -9.00 3.41
N CYS A 27 4.55 -8.68 4.23
CA CYS A 27 4.56 -9.04 5.65
C CYS A 27 4.16 -7.91 6.60
N GLY A 28 4.03 -6.67 6.12
CA GLY A 28 3.64 -5.52 6.95
C GLY A 28 4.77 -4.88 7.78
N ALA A 29 6.02 -5.35 7.68
CA ALA A 29 7.18 -4.76 8.36
C ALA A 29 7.38 -3.28 7.97
N CYS A 30 7.73 -2.42 8.93
CA CYS A 30 7.97 -0.99 8.69
C CYS A 30 9.22 -0.48 9.42
N HIS A 31 9.51 0.82 9.34
CA HIS A 31 10.67 1.43 10.03
C HIS A 31 10.68 1.25 11.55
N GLU A 32 9.53 1.03 12.17
CA GLU A 32 9.43 0.81 13.62
C GLU A 32 9.55 -0.67 13.98
N SER A 33 9.07 -1.57 13.12
CA SER A 33 8.89 -2.99 13.44
C SER A 33 9.80 -3.96 12.69
N GLY A 34 10.55 -3.53 11.68
CA GLY A 34 11.38 -4.46 10.91
C GLY A 34 12.34 -3.90 9.87
N TRP A 35 12.34 -2.59 9.57
CA TRP A 35 13.30 -1.94 8.66
C TRP A 35 14.38 -1.15 9.39
N LYS A 36 14.71 -1.58 10.60
CA LYS A 36 15.80 -1.05 11.40
C LYS A 36 17.12 -1.60 10.85
N LEU A 37 17.62 -0.98 9.78
CA LEU A 37 18.90 -1.36 9.16
C LEU A 37 20.11 -0.82 9.93
N ASP A 38 19.89 0.15 10.82
CA ASP A 38 20.94 0.91 11.53
C ASP A 38 20.94 0.67 13.05
N GLU A 39 19.98 -0.10 13.56
CA GLU A 39 19.88 -0.46 14.98
C GLU A 39 20.09 -1.97 15.04
N GLU A 40 21.11 -2.43 15.78
CA GLU A 40 21.36 -3.84 16.05
C GLU A 40 20.02 -4.53 16.36
N PRO A 41 19.68 -5.63 15.67
CA PRO A 41 18.46 -6.33 15.97
C PRO A 41 18.55 -6.87 17.40
N ASP A 42 17.71 -6.33 18.28
CA ASP A 42 17.55 -6.79 19.66
C ASP A 42 16.83 -8.15 19.64
N TYR A 43 17.57 -9.18 19.28
CA TYR A 43 17.16 -10.59 19.41
C TYR A 43 17.32 -11.09 20.86
N GLY A 44 17.80 -10.24 21.79
CA GLY A 44 18.23 -10.64 23.13
C GLY A 44 17.22 -10.37 24.25
N ALA A 45 16.09 -9.72 23.97
CA ALA A 45 15.14 -9.30 25.02
C ALA A 45 14.05 -10.34 25.36
N LEU A 46 14.14 -11.56 24.84
CA LEU A 46 13.28 -12.67 25.24
C LEU A 46 14.10 -13.63 26.11
N ASP A 47 14.05 -13.41 27.43
CA ASP A 47 14.53 -14.38 28.44
C ASP A 47 13.57 -15.58 28.47
N LEU A 48 13.57 -16.32 27.36
CA LEU A 48 12.77 -17.52 27.17
C LEU A 48 13.55 -18.68 27.79
N PRO A 49 12.95 -19.41 28.75
CA PRO A 49 13.59 -20.58 29.33
C PRO A 49 13.80 -21.65 28.25
N ASP A 50 14.86 -22.47 28.39
CA ASP A 50 15.33 -23.42 27.37
C ASP A 50 14.23 -24.34 26.79
N TRP A 51 13.20 -24.68 27.57
CA TRP A 51 12.06 -25.50 27.14
C TRP A 51 11.12 -24.81 26.15
N ALA A 52 11.21 -23.49 25.95
CA ALA A 52 10.40 -22.76 24.97
C ALA A 52 10.87 -22.98 23.52
N TYR A 53 12.03 -23.60 23.34
CA TYR A 53 12.57 -24.03 22.05
C TYR A 53 12.36 -25.53 21.78
N GLU A 54 11.82 -26.25 22.76
CA GLU A 54 11.41 -27.65 22.66
C GLU A 54 9.89 -27.67 22.44
N ASP A 55 9.44 -28.25 21.32
CA ASP A 55 8.06 -28.34 20.81
C ASP A 55 7.48 -27.18 19.97
N ASP A 56 6.85 -27.62 18.87
CA ASP A 56 6.04 -26.94 17.86
C ASP A 56 6.78 -26.23 16.70
N ASP A 57 7.42 -27.03 15.84
CA ASP A 57 7.80 -26.69 14.45
C ASP A 57 6.60 -26.43 13.51
N GLU A 58 5.36 -26.48 13.99
CA GLU A 58 4.15 -26.42 13.14
C GLU A 58 3.30 -25.15 13.24
N LYS A 59 3.78 -24.07 13.86
CA LYS A 59 3.10 -22.76 13.81
C LYS A 59 3.97 -21.66 13.21
N ILE A 60 4.53 -21.95 12.05
CA ILE A 60 4.95 -20.91 11.11
C ILE A 60 3.70 -20.15 10.65
N VAL A 61 3.45 -19.06 11.37
CA VAL A 61 2.61 -17.92 11.05
C VAL A 61 2.51 -17.72 9.53
N ARG A 62 1.32 -17.99 8.97
CA ARG A 62 1.01 -17.55 7.61
C ARG A 62 1.18 -16.04 7.59
N PRO A 63 2.10 -15.46 6.78
CA PRO A 63 2.16 -14.02 6.66
C PRO A 63 0.80 -13.55 6.18
N LEU A 64 0.20 -12.63 6.94
CA LEU A 64 -1.09 -12.01 6.62
C LEU A 64 -0.90 -11.10 5.40
N GLY A 65 -0.73 -11.72 4.24
CA GLY A 65 -0.60 -11.05 2.95
C GLY A 65 -1.81 -10.16 2.75
N ARG A 66 -1.61 -8.85 2.87
CA ARG A 66 -2.65 -7.89 2.54
C ARG A 66 -2.90 -7.97 1.04
N LYS A 67 -4.14 -8.31 0.65
CA LYS A 67 -4.65 -8.22 -0.72
C LYS A 67 -4.13 -6.95 -1.41
N PRO A 68 -3.65 -7.03 -2.67
CA PRO A 68 -3.19 -5.87 -3.41
C PRO A 68 -4.28 -4.80 -3.43
N ARG A 69 -3.92 -3.59 -3.02
CA ARG A 69 -4.83 -2.44 -3.01
C ARG A 69 -5.14 -2.11 -4.47
N ALA A 70 -6.36 -2.40 -4.91
CA ALA A 70 -6.82 -2.09 -6.26
C ALA A 70 -6.56 -0.61 -6.60
N PRO A 71 -6.13 -0.30 -7.84
CA PRO A 71 -5.84 1.07 -8.24
C PRO A 71 -7.08 1.95 -8.04
N GLY A 72 -6.88 3.06 -7.32
CA GLY A 72 -7.94 3.95 -6.87
C GLY A 72 -8.83 4.42 -8.03
N SER A 73 -10.14 4.37 -7.78
CA SER A 73 -11.28 4.65 -8.65
C SER A 73 -11.38 6.08 -9.23
N ARG A 74 -10.26 6.81 -9.37
CA ARG A 74 -10.20 8.13 -10.01
C ARG A 74 -10.69 8.12 -11.47
N MET A 75 -10.77 6.95 -12.10
CA MET A 75 -11.37 6.76 -13.43
C MET A 75 -12.89 6.98 -13.46
N GLY A 76 -13.59 6.74 -12.34
CA GLY A 76 -15.05 6.92 -12.26
C GLY A 76 -15.46 8.39 -12.27
N LEU A 77 -14.77 9.23 -11.50
CA LEU A 77 -15.05 10.67 -11.42
C LEU A 77 -14.82 11.39 -12.76
N TRP A 78 -13.79 11.00 -13.52
CA TRP A 78 -13.49 11.64 -14.80
C TRP A 78 -14.55 11.35 -15.87
N ARG A 79 -15.20 10.17 -15.84
CA ARG A 79 -16.31 9.84 -16.76
C ARG A 79 -17.54 10.72 -16.55
N TRP A 80 -17.87 11.06 -15.29
CA TRP A 80 -18.98 11.97 -14.98
C TRP A 80 -18.69 13.41 -15.42
N VAL A 81 -17.45 13.88 -15.21
CA VAL A 81 -17.01 15.22 -15.66
C VAL A 81 -17.06 15.31 -17.19
N ALA A 82 -16.52 14.32 -17.90
CA ALA A 82 -16.55 14.28 -19.36
C ALA A 82 -17.99 14.21 -19.90
N GLY A 83 -18.85 13.38 -19.30
CA GLY A 83 -20.26 13.29 -19.68
C GLY A 83 -21.02 14.60 -19.48
N GLY A 84 -20.81 15.27 -18.34
CA GLY A 84 -21.44 16.57 -18.05
C GLY A 84 -21.04 17.67 -19.04
N LEU A 85 -19.76 17.75 -19.40
CA LEU A 85 -19.26 18.73 -20.38
C LEU A 85 -19.84 18.50 -21.78
N ILE A 86 -19.96 17.24 -22.22
CA ILE A 86 -20.51 16.90 -23.53
C ILE A 86 -22.01 17.26 -23.59
N VAL A 87 -22.78 16.90 -22.56
CA VAL A 87 -24.22 17.24 -22.50
C VAL A 87 -24.43 18.74 -22.45
N TRP A 88 -23.64 19.46 -21.64
CA TRP A 88 -23.71 20.91 -21.55
C TRP A 88 -23.37 21.60 -22.88
N TRP A 89 -22.32 21.12 -23.56
CA TRP A 89 -21.92 21.62 -24.87
C TRP A 89 -22.97 21.35 -25.95
N LEU A 90 -23.55 20.15 -25.99
CA LEU A 90 -24.64 19.81 -26.91
C LEU A 90 -25.88 20.66 -26.64
N TYR A 91 -26.26 20.85 -25.38
CA TYR A 91 -27.39 21.69 -25.00
C TYR A 91 -27.19 23.13 -25.47
N TRP A 92 -26.03 23.72 -25.14
CA TRP A 92 -25.65 25.05 -25.59
C TRP A 92 -25.68 25.15 -27.11
N PHE A 93 -25.08 24.19 -27.83
CA PHE A 93 -25.06 24.16 -29.29
C PHE A 93 -26.47 24.08 -29.91
N THR A 94 -27.37 23.26 -29.35
CA THR A 94 -28.77 23.18 -29.79
C THR A 94 -29.53 24.47 -29.51
N SER A 95 -29.30 25.13 -28.38
CA SER A 95 -29.90 26.43 -28.07
C SER A 95 -29.41 27.52 -29.02
N TYR A 96 -28.14 27.54 -29.40
CA TYR A 96 -27.60 28.49 -30.39
C TYR A 96 -28.20 28.29 -31.78
N LYS A 97 -28.40 27.03 -32.19
CA LYS A 97 -29.02 26.70 -33.48
C LYS A 97 -30.51 27.08 -33.54
N MET A 98 -31.22 26.99 -32.41
CA MET A 98 -32.65 27.32 -32.32
C MET A 98 -32.93 28.82 -32.21
N GLN A 99 -31.93 29.64 -31.87
CA GLN A 99 -32.06 31.10 -31.78
C GLN A 99 -31.73 31.84 -33.09
N TRP A 100 -31.39 31.10 -34.15
CA TRP A 100 -30.95 31.63 -35.45
C TRP A 100 -31.85 31.19 -36.61
N TRP A 101 -33.13 30.91 -36.33
CA TRP A 101 -34.21 30.74 -37.29
C TRP A 101 -35.47 31.46 -36.81
#